data_AF-A0A660E028-F1
#
_entry.id   AF-A0A660E028-F1
#
_cell.length_a   1.000
_cell.length_b   1.000
_cell.length_c   1.000
_cell.angle_alpha   90.00
_cell.angle_beta   90.00
_cell.angle_gamma   90.00
#
_symmetry.space_group_name_H-M   'P 1'
#
loop_
_entity.id
_entity.type
_entity.pdbx_description
1 polymer ?
#
loop_
_entity_poly.entity_id
_entity_poly.type
_entity_poly.pdbx_seq_one_letter_code
_entity_poly.pdbx_strand_id
1 'polypeptide(L)'
;MLQRIAVLSDIHGNATALTAVLADAKAQQVTDYWTVGDITVRGPEAERCLQLLETVAPSAYVLGNHEQNYQKVLTATPENFTKPKQVMATILTAYDRQQLSSAHFEQLMHLPLTVTKKVGRLTFRLQHVLPNFASGHTLAPTAPQANFDQAATGNPDVIIYAHTHQPLMRYSSDGQLILNAGTVGLPTALRPALRQHQAMYLLLTIDENGLQQIDYRQVPFDWQQAIQIARDHKLPYLPFYEQTLSTGAYQYDPSAVAAYNAKYQLDAQAAAILRKIGQ
;
A
#
# COMPACT_ATOMS: atom_id res chain seq x y z
N MET A 1 -2.46 -25.06 17.39
CA MET A 1 -1.26 -24.54 16.70
C MET A 1 -1.34 -23.02 16.74
N LEU A 2 -0.40 -22.37 17.41
CA LEU A 2 -0.36 -20.91 17.49
C LEU A 2 0.29 -20.33 16.22
N GLN A 3 -0.42 -19.42 15.55
CA GLN A 3 0.10 -18.64 14.43
C GLN A 3 0.03 -17.15 14.76
N ARG A 4 1.13 -16.44 14.51
CA ARG A 4 1.20 -14.98 14.61
C ARG A 4 1.47 -14.41 13.23
N ILE A 5 0.53 -13.61 12.74
CA ILE A 5 0.54 -13.17 11.34
C ILE A 5 0.68 -11.66 11.31
N ALA A 6 1.71 -11.16 10.65
CA ALA A 6 1.84 -9.73 10.37
C ALA A 6 1.21 -9.42 9.01
N VAL A 7 0.19 -8.58 9.01
CA VAL A 7 -0.39 -8.03 7.80
C VAL A 7 0.22 -6.65 7.54
N LEU A 8 0.89 -6.53 6.41
CA LEU A 8 1.58 -5.34 5.95
C LEU A 8 0.80 -4.74 4.76
N SER A 9 0.57 -3.43 4.76
CA SER A 9 -0.11 -2.73 3.67
C SER A 9 0.52 -1.36 3.42
N ASP A 10 0.36 -0.85 2.20
CA ASP A 10 0.68 0.53 1.85
C ASP A 10 2.12 0.90 2.29
N ILE A 11 3.09 0.05 1.92
CA ILE A 11 4.53 0.22 2.22
C ILE A 11 5.12 1.36 1.39
N HIS A 12 4.62 1.57 0.17
CA HIS A 12 4.92 2.72 -0.66
C HIS A 12 6.41 3.02 -0.83
N GLY A 13 7.24 2.00 -1.03
CA GLY A 13 8.69 2.18 -1.23
C GLY A 13 9.41 2.87 -0.06
N ASN A 14 8.85 2.83 1.16
CA ASN A 14 9.49 3.35 2.37
C ASN A 14 10.21 2.20 3.11
N ALA A 15 11.42 1.88 2.68
CA ALA A 15 12.18 0.75 3.24
C ALA A 15 12.62 1.02 4.69
N THR A 16 12.80 2.29 5.07
CA THR A 16 13.10 2.69 6.45
C THR A 16 11.96 2.30 7.40
N ALA A 17 10.71 2.61 7.04
CA ALA A 17 9.54 2.21 7.81
C ALA A 17 9.34 0.69 7.82
N LEU A 18 9.49 0.03 6.67
CA LEU A 18 9.36 -1.42 6.58
C LEU A 18 10.40 -2.14 7.45
N THR A 19 11.65 -1.67 7.46
CA THR A 19 12.71 -2.22 8.31
C THR A 19 12.32 -2.19 9.79
N ALA A 20 11.78 -1.06 10.26
CA ALA A 20 11.31 -0.93 11.64
C ALA A 20 10.14 -1.89 11.94
N VAL A 21 9.17 -1.99 11.03
CA VAL A 21 8.02 -2.91 11.17
C VAL A 21 8.45 -4.37 11.19
N LEU A 22 9.35 -4.79 10.31
CA LEU A 22 9.84 -6.18 10.28
C LEU A 22 10.63 -6.53 11.56
N ALA A 23 11.39 -5.57 12.10
CA ALA A 23 12.09 -5.75 13.37
C ALA A 23 11.10 -5.91 14.55
N ASP A 24 10.06 -5.07 14.62
CA ASP A 24 9.00 -5.19 15.62
C ASP A 24 8.23 -6.52 15.47
N ALA A 25 7.83 -6.88 14.25
CA ALA A 25 7.17 -8.15 13.95
C ALA A 25 8.01 -9.37 14.36
N LYS A 26 9.33 -9.33 14.11
CA LYS A 26 10.26 -10.35 14.59
C LYS A 26 10.28 -10.44 16.12
N ALA A 27 10.29 -9.31 16.81
CA ALA A 27 10.21 -9.27 18.28
C ALA A 27 8.88 -9.84 18.82
N GLN A 28 7.80 -9.71 18.06
CA GLN A 28 6.50 -10.33 18.35
C GLN A 28 6.42 -11.81 17.96
N GLN A 29 7.53 -12.43 17.52
CA GLN A 29 7.60 -13.83 17.10
C GLN A 29 6.57 -14.16 15.99
N VAL A 30 6.41 -13.26 15.03
CA VAL A 30 5.58 -13.49 13.85
C VAL A 30 6.08 -14.72 13.09
N THR A 31 5.14 -15.55 12.66
CA THR A 31 5.36 -16.83 11.97
C THR A 31 4.99 -16.79 10.49
N ASP A 32 4.16 -15.81 10.07
CA ASP A 32 3.76 -15.63 8.68
C ASP A 32 3.49 -14.14 8.38
N TYR A 33 3.64 -13.75 7.12
CA TYR A 33 3.47 -12.37 6.67
C TYR A 33 2.54 -12.33 5.47
N TRP A 34 1.63 -11.36 5.44
CA TRP A 34 0.76 -11.10 4.29
C TRP A 34 0.95 -9.66 3.85
N THR A 35 1.06 -9.43 2.54
CA THR A 35 1.08 -8.07 1.97
C THR A 35 -0.22 -7.75 1.25
N VAL A 36 -0.82 -6.60 1.57
CA VAL A 36 -2.14 -6.19 1.05
C VAL A 36 -2.01 -5.02 0.07
N GLY A 37 -1.00 -5.08 -0.80
CA GLY A 37 -0.79 -4.14 -1.90
C GLY A 37 -0.14 -2.80 -1.52
N ASP A 38 0.11 -2.00 -2.56
CA ASP A 38 0.81 -0.71 -2.53
C ASP A 38 2.17 -0.85 -1.82
N ILE A 39 2.94 -1.85 -2.27
CA ILE A 39 4.31 -2.12 -1.80
C ILE A 39 5.25 -1.02 -2.30
N THR A 40 5.01 -0.55 -3.52
CA THR A 40 5.84 0.35 -4.30
C THR A 40 5.17 1.72 -4.51
N VAL A 41 5.85 2.60 -5.27
CA VAL A 41 5.40 3.95 -5.61
C VAL A 41 5.30 4.88 -4.38
N ARG A 42 5.47 6.18 -4.61
CA ARG A 42 5.53 7.29 -3.62
C ARG A 42 6.85 7.42 -2.88
N GLY A 43 7.43 6.34 -2.40
CA GLY A 43 8.73 6.34 -1.71
C GLY A 43 9.90 6.00 -2.64
N PRO A 44 11.14 6.23 -2.18
CA PRO A 44 12.34 6.14 -3.01
C PRO A 44 12.91 4.72 -3.18
N GLU A 45 12.48 3.74 -2.39
CA GLU A 45 13.21 2.50 -2.17
C GLU A 45 12.39 1.23 -2.50
N ALA A 46 11.66 1.23 -3.61
CA ALA A 46 10.79 0.10 -4.00
C ALA A 46 11.54 -1.24 -4.04
N GLU A 47 12.69 -1.30 -4.71
CA GLU A 47 13.53 -2.51 -4.79
C GLU A 47 13.97 -2.99 -3.40
N ARG A 48 14.37 -2.07 -2.53
CA ARG A 48 14.80 -2.43 -1.17
C ARG A 48 13.64 -2.97 -0.33
N CYS A 49 12.42 -2.44 -0.52
CA CYS A 49 11.23 -3.00 0.12
C CYS A 49 10.99 -4.45 -0.30
N LEU A 50 11.12 -4.77 -1.59
CA LEU A 50 10.95 -6.14 -2.08
C LEU A 50 12.01 -7.07 -1.49
N GLN A 51 13.29 -6.67 -1.50
CA GLN A 51 14.37 -7.44 -0.88
C GLN A 51 14.13 -7.69 0.62
N LEU A 52 13.62 -6.70 1.35
CA LEU A 52 13.26 -6.85 2.77
C LEU A 52 12.12 -7.87 2.94
N LEU A 53 11.09 -7.82 2.09
CA LEU A 53 10.00 -8.78 2.11
C LEU A 53 10.49 -10.20 1.81
N GLU A 54 11.42 -10.39 0.87
CA GLU A 54 12.01 -11.70 0.59
C GLU A 54 12.63 -12.34 1.84
N THR A 55 13.25 -11.55 2.72
CA THR A 55 13.87 -12.09 3.96
C THR A 55 12.87 -12.72 4.94
N VAL A 56 11.58 -12.39 4.82
CA VAL A 56 10.51 -12.92 5.68
C VAL A 56 9.49 -13.78 4.92
N ALA A 57 9.69 -13.96 3.61
CA ALA A 57 8.91 -14.81 2.71
C ALA A 57 7.38 -14.78 2.95
N PRO A 58 6.70 -13.62 2.75
CA PRO A 58 5.25 -13.52 2.89
C PRO A 58 4.52 -14.60 2.10
N SER A 59 3.62 -15.32 2.76
CA SER A 59 2.84 -16.37 2.11
C SER A 59 1.63 -15.85 1.34
N ALA A 60 1.47 -14.52 1.25
CA ALA A 60 0.45 -13.85 0.46
C ALA A 60 0.91 -12.47 -0.03
N TYR A 61 0.59 -12.18 -1.29
CA TYR A 61 0.73 -10.87 -1.91
C TYR A 61 -0.55 -10.52 -2.65
N VAL A 62 -1.05 -9.31 -2.45
CA VAL A 62 -2.24 -8.77 -3.13
C VAL A 62 -1.85 -7.56 -3.95
N LEU A 63 -2.48 -7.42 -5.12
CA LEU A 63 -2.31 -6.28 -6.01
C LEU A 63 -2.89 -5.00 -5.41
N GLY A 64 -2.04 -3.97 -5.23
CA GLY A 64 -2.48 -2.61 -4.93
C GLY A 64 -2.76 -1.79 -6.19
N ASN A 65 -3.36 -0.60 -6.03
CA ASN A 65 -3.56 0.28 -7.20
C ASN A 65 -2.25 0.75 -7.80
N HIS A 66 -1.20 0.90 -7.00
CA HIS A 66 0.08 1.41 -7.49
C HIS A 66 0.76 0.38 -8.38
N GLU A 67 0.81 -0.88 -7.96
CA GLU A 67 1.26 -1.98 -8.82
C GLU A 67 0.35 -2.13 -10.05
N GLN A 68 -0.98 -2.00 -9.89
CA GLN A 68 -1.91 -2.05 -11.02
C GLN A 68 -1.63 -0.94 -12.06
N ASN A 69 -1.11 0.22 -11.64
CA ASN A 69 -0.77 1.29 -12.56
C ASN A 69 0.41 0.93 -13.47
N TYR A 70 1.29 0.00 -13.09
CA TYR A 70 2.39 -0.43 -13.97
C TYR A 70 1.84 -1.00 -15.28
N GLN A 71 0.88 -1.93 -15.19
CA GLN A 71 0.19 -2.46 -16.38
C GLN A 71 -0.48 -1.35 -17.20
N LYS A 72 -1.22 -0.46 -16.53
CA LYS A 72 -1.93 0.64 -17.22
C LYS A 72 -0.97 1.59 -17.93
N VAL A 73 0.20 1.87 -17.36
CA VAL A 73 1.22 2.74 -17.95
C VAL A 73 1.88 2.06 -19.15
N LEU A 74 2.16 0.75 -19.07
CA LEU A 74 2.75 0.01 -20.19
C LEU A 74 1.85 -0.04 -21.42
N THR A 75 0.53 0.03 -21.23
CA THR A 75 -0.46 0.06 -22.33
C THR A 75 -1.02 1.46 -22.62
N ALA A 76 -0.54 2.50 -21.92
CA ALA A 76 -1.05 3.86 -22.09
C ALA A 76 -0.44 4.53 -23.32
N THR A 77 -1.18 5.48 -23.89
CA THR A 77 -0.67 6.39 -24.92
C THR A 77 -0.74 7.83 -24.39
N PRO A 78 0.13 8.74 -24.85
CA PRO A 78 0.13 10.15 -24.42
C PRO A 78 -1.22 10.85 -24.58
N GLU A 79 -1.99 10.46 -25.59
CA GLU A 79 -3.29 11.05 -25.94
C GLU A 79 -4.37 10.73 -24.90
N ASN A 80 -4.13 9.75 -24.03
CA ASN A 80 -5.09 9.27 -23.01
C ASN A 80 -4.92 9.93 -21.63
N PHE A 81 -4.05 10.94 -21.49
CA PHE A 81 -3.92 11.71 -20.26
C PHE A 81 -5.11 12.67 -20.06
N THR A 82 -6.09 12.21 -19.30
CA THR A 82 -7.30 12.98 -18.93
C THR A 82 -7.28 13.43 -17.48
N LYS A 83 -6.38 12.88 -16.65
CA LYS A 83 -6.29 13.15 -15.21
C LYS A 83 -4.85 13.42 -14.79
N PRO A 84 -4.59 14.39 -13.89
CA PRO A 84 -3.24 14.74 -13.44
C PRO A 84 -2.51 13.56 -12.75
N LYS A 85 -3.25 12.64 -12.12
CA LYS A 85 -2.67 11.44 -11.52
C LYS A 85 -2.16 10.41 -12.53
N GLN A 86 -2.59 10.43 -13.79
CA GLN A 86 -2.05 9.54 -14.83
C GLN A 86 -0.62 9.95 -15.21
N VAL A 87 -0.36 11.25 -15.29
CA VAL A 87 0.98 11.82 -15.51
C VAL A 87 1.90 11.41 -14.36
N MET A 88 1.45 11.63 -13.12
CA MET A 88 2.19 11.20 -11.93
C MET A 88 2.46 9.70 -11.90
N ALA A 89 1.45 8.86 -12.20
CA ALA A 89 1.62 7.42 -12.26
C ALA A 89 2.66 7.02 -13.32
N THR A 90 2.68 7.69 -14.48
CA THR A 90 3.67 7.45 -15.54
C THR A 90 5.08 7.81 -15.08
N ILE A 91 5.27 9.00 -14.49
CA ILE A 91 6.57 9.45 -13.96
C ILE A 91 7.07 8.48 -12.88
N LEU A 92 6.23 8.13 -11.90
CA LEU A 92 6.62 7.28 -10.79
C LEU A 92 6.83 5.81 -11.21
N THR A 93 6.06 5.30 -12.18
CA THR A 93 6.29 3.97 -12.75
C THR A 93 7.63 3.91 -13.47
N ALA A 94 7.98 4.95 -14.24
CA ALA A 94 9.27 5.01 -14.90
C ALA A 94 10.43 5.11 -13.91
N TYR A 95 10.24 5.85 -12.81
CA TYR A 95 11.20 5.92 -11.71
C TYR A 95 11.41 4.56 -11.06
N ASP A 96 10.33 3.87 -10.66
CA ASP A 96 10.43 2.53 -10.06
C ASP A 96 11.04 1.51 -11.03
N ARG A 97 10.71 1.56 -12.32
CA ARG A 97 11.26 0.66 -13.34
C ARG A 97 12.77 0.80 -13.52
N GLN A 98 13.36 1.96 -13.21
CA GLN A 98 14.82 2.16 -13.27
C GLN A 98 15.57 1.46 -12.12
N GLN A 99 14.90 1.24 -10.98
CA GLN A 99 15.52 0.70 -9.78
C GLN A 99 15.12 -0.75 -9.49
N LEU A 100 13.92 -1.17 -9.89
CA LEU A 100 13.44 -2.53 -9.69
C LEU A 100 14.22 -3.54 -10.55
N SER A 101 14.56 -4.68 -9.96
CA SER A 101 15.03 -5.82 -10.73
C SER A 101 13.95 -6.30 -11.71
N SER A 102 14.36 -6.94 -12.82
CA SER A 102 13.39 -7.49 -13.78
C SER A 102 12.46 -8.52 -13.13
N ALA A 103 12.97 -9.33 -12.20
CA ALA A 103 12.21 -10.33 -11.47
C ALA A 103 11.15 -9.71 -10.54
N HIS A 104 11.54 -8.70 -9.75
CA HIS A 104 10.59 -8.00 -8.87
C HIS A 104 9.53 -7.25 -9.65
N PHE A 105 9.91 -6.56 -10.72
CA PHE A 105 8.93 -5.87 -11.57
C PHE A 105 7.93 -6.87 -12.17
N GLU A 106 8.40 -8.02 -12.67
CA GLU A 106 7.54 -9.06 -13.22
C GLU A 106 6.61 -9.66 -12.16
N GLN A 107 7.10 -9.89 -10.93
CA GLN A 107 6.27 -10.31 -9.81
C GLN A 107 5.15 -9.29 -9.52
N LEU A 108 5.49 -8.00 -9.41
CA LEU A 108 4.52 -6.93 -9.11
C LEU A 108 3.45 -6.82 -10.19
N MET A 109 3.81 -7.09 -11.45
CA MET A 109 2.90 -7.11 -12.60
C MET A 109 1.88 -8.26 -12.56
N HIS A 110 2.12 -9.32 -11.79
CA HIS A 110 1.30 -10.53 -11.77
C HIS A 110 0.63 -10.79 -10.41
N LEU A 111 0.61 -9.80 -9.51
CA LEU A 111 -0.07 -9.95 -8.22
C LEU A 111 -1.58 -10.17 -8.41
N PRO A 112 -2.20 -11.06 -7.63
CA PRO A 112 -3.63 -11.32 -7.70
C PRO A 112 -4.44 -10.20 -7.03
N LEU A 113 -5.65 -9.92 -7.53
CA LEU A 113 -6.58 -8.96 -6.91
C LEU A 113 -7.03 -9.39 -5.51
N THR A 114 -7.12 -10.70 -5.28
CA THR A 114 -7.49 -11.27 -3.98
C THR A 114 -6.68 -12.52 -3.69
N VAL A 115 -6.44 -12.76 -2.40
CA VAL A 115 -5.86 -14.01 -1.90
C VAL A 115 -6.74 -14.54 -0.77
N THR A 116 -7.09 -15.82 -0.80
CA THR A 116 -7.80 -16.49 0.29
C THR A 116 -6.83 -17.32 1.12
N LYS A 117 -6.84 -17.15 2.43
CA LYS A 117 -6.02 -17.92 3.38
C LYS A 117 -6.92 -18.63 4.37
N LYS A 118 -6.69 -19.92 4.59
CA LYS A 118 -7.32 -20.68 5.68
C LYS A 118 -6.34 -20.81 6.81
N VAL A 119 -6.71 -20.31 7.99
CA VAL A 119 -5.90 -20.42 9.21
C VAL A 119 -6.80 -20.97 10.32
N GLY A 120 -6.51 -22.21 10.73
CA GLY A 120 -7.40 -22.95 11.61
C GLY A 120 -8.79 -23.11 10.97
N ARG A 121 -9.84 -22.69 11.68
CA ARG A 121 -11.24 -22.74 11.22
C ARG A 121 -11.68 -21.52 10.40
N LEU A 122 -10.83 -20.49 10.29
CA LEU A 122 -11.18 -19.21 9.70
C LEU A 122 -10.69 -19.09 8.26
N THR A 123 -11.55 -18.54 7.41
CA THR A 123 -11.27 -18.16 6.03
C THR A 123 -11.07 -16.65 5.96
N PHE A 124 -9.85 -16.24 5.66
CA PHE A 124 -9.47 -14.86 5.41
C PHE A 124 -9.51 -14.56 3.92
N ARG A 125 -10.07 -13.42 3.51
CA ARG A 125 -9.83 -12.83 2.19
C ARG A 125 -9.01 -11.56 2.34
N LEU A 126 -7.92 -11.52 1.60
CA LEU A 126 -7.07 -10.35 1.44
C LEU A 126 -7.42 -9.66 0.11
N GLN A 127 -7.61 -8.34 0.13
CA GLN A 127 -7.94 -7.53 -1.04
C GLN A 127 -7.47 -6.09 -0.81
N HIS A 128 -7.03 -5.34 -1.82
CA HIS A 128 -6.57 -3.97 -1.54
C HIS A 128 -7.73 -3.00 -1.27
N VAL A 129 -8.82 -3.08 -2.05
CA VAL A 129 -10.07 -2.31 -1.82
C VAL A 129 -11.28 -3.25 -1.84
N LEU A 130 -11.76 -3.63 -3.03
CA LEU A 130 -12.86 -4.57 -3.24
C LEU A 130 -12.33 -5.88 -3.87
N PRO A 131 -13.11 -6.97 -3.86
CA PRO A 131 -12.65 -8.25 -4.41
C PRO A 131 -12.28 -8.21 -5.91
N ASN A 132 -12.83 -7.24 -6.64
CA ASN A 132 -12.67 -7.08 -8.08
C ASN A 132 -12.07 -5.72 -8.49
N PHE A 133 -11.75 -4.84 -7.53
CA PHE A 133 -11.16 -3.54 -7.78
C PHE A 133 -10.08 -3.21 -6.74
N ALA A 134 -8.89 -2.82 -7.21
CA ALA A 134 -7.79 -2.41 -6.36
C ALA A 134 -7.72 -0.88 -6.14
N SER A 135 -8.72 -0.10 -6.54
CA SER A 135 -8.66 1.37 -6.44
C SER A 135 -10.03 1.98 -6.17
N GLY A 136 -10.07 3.16 -5.55
CA GLY A 136 -11.29 3.96 -5.41
C GLY A 136 -11.64 4.24 -3.95
N HIS A 137 -12.65 5.07 -3.73
CA HIS A 137 -12.97 5.60 -2.40
C HIS A 137 -14.09 4.84 -1.68
N THR A 138 -14.49 3.68 -2.20
CA THR A 138 -15.64 2.92 -1.70
C THR A 138 -15.50 2.54 -0.22
N LEU A 139 -14.28 2.23 0.24
CA LEU A 139 -14.03 1.78 1.62
C LEU A 139 -13.34 2.81 2.50
N ALA A 140 -13.56 4.11 2.25
CA ALA A 140 -13.21 5.14 3.23
C ALA A 140 -13.74 4.77 4.63
N PRO A 141 -13.02 5.04 5.73
CA PRO A 141 -13.45 4.57 7.06
C PRO A 141 -14.83 5.04 7.51
N THR A 142 -15.27 6.20 7.00
CA THR A 142 -16.60 6.78 7.24
C THR A 142 -17.63 6.45 6.15
N ALA A 143 -17.32 5.53 5.25
CA ALA A 143 -18.24 5.14 4.18
C ALA A 143 -19.46 4.36 4.72
N PRO A 144 -20.59 4.38 3.98
CA PRO A 144 -21.81 3.66 4.37
C PRO A 144 -21.60 2.14 4.54
N GLN A 145 -22.40 1.51 5.39
CA GLN A 145 -22.33 0.06 5.66
C GLN A 145 -22.41 -0.80 4.38
N ALA A 146 -23.28 -0.43 3.43
CA ALA A 146 -23.46 -1.16 2.17
C ALA A 146 -22.15 -1.36 1.39
N ASN A 147 -21.20 -0.43 1.50
CA ASN A 147 -19.90 -0.55 0.84
C ASN A 147 -19.04 -1.65 1.48
N PHE A 148 -19.11 -1.78 2.80
CA PHE A 148 -18.42 -2.83 3.55
C PHE A 148 -19.08 -4.20 3.36
N ASP A 149 -20.40 -4.23 3.18
CA ASP A 149 -21.13 -5.46 2.80
C ASP A 149 -20.72 -5.93 1.40
N GLN A 150 -20.57 -5.00 0.44
CA GLN A 150 -20.01 -5.31 -0.88
C GLN A 150 -18.60 -5.91 -0.76
N ALA A 151 -17.76 -5.34 0.10
CA ALA A 151 -16.41 -5.84 0.37
C ALA A 151 -16.39 -7.23 1.02
N ALA A 152 -17.49 -7.67 1.66
CA ALA A 152 -17.64 -8.95 2.37
C ALA A 152 -18.38 -10.03 1.56
N THR A 153 -18.81 -9.75 0.33
CA THR A 153 -19.45 -10.73 -0.57
C THR A 153 -18.64 -12.02 -0.71
N GLY A 154 -19.26 -13.17 -0.97
CA GLY A 154 -18.54 -14.45 -1.13
C GLY A 154 -18.14 -15.15 0.19
N ASN A 155 -18.70 -14.71 1.31
CA ASN A 155 -18.72 -15.39 2.61
C ASN A 155 -17.36 -15.81 3.22
N PRO A 156 -16.30 -14.98 3.19
CA PRO A 156 -15.15 -15.18 4.08
C PRO A 156 -15.54 -14.91 5.54
N ASP A 157 -14.80 -15.43 6.51
CA ASP A 157 -15.03 -15.09 7.92
C ASP A 157 -14.42 -13.72 8.27
N VAL A 158 -13.27 -13.42 7.67
CA VAL A 158 -12.51 -12.18 7.89
C VAL A 158 -12.05 -11.59 6.56
N ILE A 159 -12.26 -10.30 6.37
CA ILE A 159 -11.79 -9.52 5.23
C ILE A 159 -10.68 -8.60 5.73
N ILE A 160 -9.56 -8.55 5.03
CA ILE A 160 -8.48 -7.62 5.30
C ILE A 160 -8.23 -6.77 4.06
N TYR A 161 -8.33 -5.45 4.23
CA TYR A 161 -8.11 -4.47 3.18
C TYR A 161 -7.10 -3.37 3.54
N ALA A 162 -6.80 -2.49 2.58
CA ALA A 162 -5.74 -1.50 2.64
C ALA A 162 -6.21 -0.16 2.03
N HIS A 163 -5.36 0.58 1.31
CA HIS A 163 -5.68 1.74 0.46
C HIS A 163 -5.99 3.05 1.18
N THR A 164 -6.68 3.00 2.32
CA THR A 164 -7.09 4.21 3.05
C THR A 164 -6.05 4.69 4.05
N HIS A 165 -5.00 3.88 4.30
CA HIS A 165 -3.92 4.14 5.24
C HIS A 165 -4.38 4.28 6.70
N GLN A 166 -5.64 3.97 7.00
CA GLN A 166 -6.25 4.20 8.29
C GLN A 166 -6.66 2.86 8.90
N PRO A 167 -6.12 2.50 10.08
CA PRO A 167 -6.50 1.27 10.74
C PRO A 167 -8.00 1.29 11.04
N LEU A 168 -8.66 0.15 10.81
CA LEU A 168 -10.10 0.04 10.96
C LEU A 168 -10.49 -1.38 11.35
N MET A 169 -11.31 -1.51 12.39
CA MET A 169 -12.04 -2.73 12.69
C MET A 169 -13.54 -2.43 12.64
N ARG A 170 -14.27 -3.21 11.84
CA ARG A 170 -15.74 -3.17 11.81
C ARG A 170 -16.29 -4.51 11.31
N TYR A 171 -17.61 -4.57 11.17
CA TYR A 171 -18.31 -5.74 10.65
C TYR A 171 -19.11 -5.39 9.40
N SER A 172 -19.33 -6.39 8.56
CA SER A 172 -20.42 -6.38 7.59
C SER A 172 -21.78 -6.56 8.29
N SER A 173 -22.87 -6.41 7.55
CA SER A 173 -24.23 -6.66 8.03
C SER A 173 -24.48 -8.14 8.38
N ASP A 174 -23.77 -9.07 7.74
CA ASP A 174 -23.88 -10.52 8.01
C ASP A 174 -22.88 -11.01 9.08
N GLY A 175 -22.15 -10.08 9.73
CA GLY A 175 -21.26 -10.38 10.85
C GLY A 175 -19.85 -10.84 10.47
N GLN A 176 -19.45 -10.78 9.20
CA GLN A 176 -18.05 -10.96 8.82
C GLN A 176 -17.18 -9.84 9.39
N LEU A 177 -15.99 -10.18 9.89
CA LEU A 177 -15.04 -9.20 10.42
C LEU A 177 -14.30 -8.50 9.27
N ILE A 178 -14.18 -7.17 9.33
CA ILE A 178 -13.46 -6.37 8.33
C ILE A 178 -12.37 -5.56 9.02
N LEU A 179 -11.14 -5.75 8.55
CA LEU A 179 -9.92 -5.16 9.11
C LEU A 179 -9.17 -4.34 8.05
N ASN A 180 -8.57 -3.23 8.45
CA ASN A 180 -7.59 -2.49 7.66
C ASN A 180 -6.31 -2.33 8.47
N ALA A 181 -5.16 -2.75 7.97
CA ALA A 181 -3.91 -2.73 8.73
C ALA A 181 -3.29 -1.32 8.89
N GLY A 182 -3.87 -0.29 8.26
CA GLY A 182 -3.28 1.03 8.19
C GLY A 182 -2.27 1.11 7.06
N THR A 183 -1.12 1.73 7.31
CA THR A 183 -0.04 1.88 6.32
C THR A 183 1.30 1.73 6.99
N VAL A 184 2.19 0.99 6.36
CA VAL A 184 3.59 0.91 6.78
C VAL A 184 4.31 2.21 6.40
N GLY A 185 4.13 2.71 5.19
CA GLY A 185 5.06 3.69 4.61
C GLY A 185 4.61 5.14 4.58
N LEU A 186 3.31 5.43 4.65
CA LEU A 186 2.77 6.79 4.49
C LEU A 186 1.70 7.12 5.53
N PRO A 187 2.05 7.15 6.84
CA PRO A 187 1.08 7.41 7.90
C PRO A 187 0.45 8.79 7.74
N THR A 188 -0.87 8.83 7.60
CA THR A 188 -1.62 10.07 7.47
C THR A 188 -2.92 10.04 8.25
N ALA A 189 -3.35 11.21 8.73
CA ALA A 189 -4.66 11.37 9.36
C ALA A 189 -5.33 12.67 8.92
N LEU A 190 -6.65 12.59 8.67
CA LEU A 190 -7.46 13.74 8.29
C LEU A 190 -7.50 14.79 9.42
N ARG A 191 -7.68 14.34 10.66
CA ARG A 191 -7.70 15.20 11.84
C ARG A 191 -6.26 15.48 12.29
N PRO A 192 -5.80 16.75 12.36
CA PRO A 192 -4.43 17.08 12.74
C PRO A 192 -3.98 16.47 14.07
N ALA A 193 -4.87 16.44 15.07
CA ALA A 193 -4.58 15.88 16.39
C ALA A 193 -4.35 14.35 16.41
N LEU A 194 -4.69 13.64 15.33
CA LEU A 194 -4.48 12.19 15.20
C LEU A 194 -3.25 11.86 14.36
N ARG A 195 -2.52 12.86 13.85
CA ARG A 195 -1.35 12.62 13.00
C ARG A 195 -0.18 12.16 13.85
N GLN A 196 0.42 11.05 13.45
CA GLN A 196 1.56 10.44 14.11
C GLN A 196 2.54 9.96 13.05
N HIS A 197 3.84 10.11 13.31
CA HIS A 197 4.90 9.64 12.40
C HIS A 197 5.31 8.21 12.76
N GLN A 198 4.35 7.29 12.71
CA GLN A 198 4.56 5.89 13.06
C GLN A 198 4.06 5.01 11.92
N ALA A 199 4.85 4.01 11.56
CA ALA A 199 4.42 2.95 10.67
C ALA A 199 3.35 2.12 11.38
N MET A 200 2.37 1.61 10.62
CA MET A 200 1.28 0.81 11.15
C MET A 200 1.25 -0.55 10.46
N TYR A 201 0.97 -1.58 11.25
CA TYR A 201 0.63 -2.90 10.72
C TYR A 201 -0.31 -3.62 11.68
N LEU A 202 -0.90 -4.72 11.22
CA LEU A 202 -1.80 -5.54 12.01
C LEU A 202 -1.12 -6.85 12.40
N LEU A 203 -1.13 -7.18 13.69
CA LEU A 203 -0.70 -8.47 14.19
C LEU A 203 -1.93 -9.29 14.59
N LEU A 204 -2.08 -10.46 13.98
CA LEU A 204 -3.13 -11.41 14.30
C LEU A 204 -2.55 -12.59 15.06
N THR A 205 -3.14 -12.94 16.20
CA THR A 205 -2.82 -14.17 16.92
C THR A 205 -3.97 -15.15 16.77
N ILE A 206 -3.70 -16.31 16.18
CA ILE A 206 -4.70 -17.33 15.85
C ILE A 206 -4.23 -18.67 16.43
N ASP A 207 -5.14 -19.41 17.04
CA ASP A 207 -4.89 -20.77 17.54
C ASP A 207 -6.02 -21.74 17.12
N GLU A 208 -6.05 -22.95 17.69
CA GLU A 208 -7.10 -23.94 17.45
C GLU A 208 -8.53 -23.46 17.81
N ASN A 209 -8.65 -22.48 18.71
CA ASN A 209 -9.92 -21.92 19.15
C ASN A 209 -10.41 -20.77 18.26
N GLY A 210 -9.54 -20.22 17.40
CA GLY A 210 -9.88 -19.16 16.45
C GLY A 210 -8.97 -17.95 16.57
N LEU A 211 -9.49 -16.78 16.22
CA LEU A 211 -8.80 -15.50 16.32
C LEU A 211 -8.79 -15.03 17.77
N GLN A 212 -7.62 -15.09 18.40
CA GLN A 212 -7.44 -14.75 19.82
C GLN A 212 -7.19 -13.26 20.04
N GLN A 213 -6.38 -12.64 19.17
CA GLN A 213 -6.00 -11.23 19.30
C GLN A 213 -5.88 -10.54 17.94
N ILE A 214 -6.21 -9.24 17.96
CA ILE A 214 -6.09 -8.30 16.85
C ILE A 214 -5.36 -7.07 17.40
N ASP A 215 -4.07 -6.96 17.11
CA ASP A 215 -3.24 -5.87 17.62
C ASP A 215 -2.90 -4.90 16.50
N TYR A 216 -3.41 -3.67 16.61
CA TYR A 216 -2.99 -2.55 15.77
C TYR A 216 -1.69 -1.98 16.30
N ARG A 217 -0.60 -2.27 15.59
CA ARG A 217 0.74 -1.91 16.04
C ARG A 217 1.18 -0.62 15.38
N GLN A 218 1.72 0.28 16.20
CA GLN A 218 2.31 1.52 15.76
C GLN A 218 3.79 1.48 16.10
N VAL A 219 4.64 1.62 15.07
CA VAL A 219 6.07 1.41 15.17
C VAL A 219 6.77 2.73 14.79
N PRO A 220 7.54 3.33 15.71
CA PRO A 220 8.34 4.50 15.36
C PRO A 220 9.42 4.11 14.33
N PHE A 221 9.66 5.00 13.38
CA PHE A 221 10.75 4.87 12.41
C PHE A 221 11.39 6.24 12.18
N ASP A 222 12.61 6.26 11.65
CA ASP A 222 13.32 7.49 11.33
C ASP A 222 12.79 8.10 10.03
N TRP A 223 11.69 8.85 10.14
CA TRP A 223 11.05 9.50 8.99
C TRP A 223 11.90 10.64 8.42
N GLN A 224 12.80 11.25 9.21
CA GLN A 224 13.77 12.21 8.71
C GLN A 224 14.80 11.54 7.80
N GLN A 225 15.30 10.36 8.18
CA GLN A 225 16.19 9.56 7.32
C GLN A 225 15.48 9.12 6.05
N ALA A 226 14.21 8.70 6.12
CA ALA A 226 13.42 8.38 4.93
C ALA A 226 13.29 9.57 3.97
N ILE A 227 13.10 10.79 4.50
CA ILE A 227 13.14 12.03 3.71
C ILE A 227 14.51 12.25 3.08
N GLN A 228 15.60 12.08 3.85
CA GLN A 228 16.95 12.29 3.32
C GLN A 228 17.25 11.32 2.17
N ILE A 229 16.89 10.05 2.31
CA ILE A 229 17.02 9.05 1.24
C ILE A 229 16.22 9.48 0.01
N ALA A 230 15.00 9.99 0.19
CA ALA A 230 14.19 10.49 -0.92
C ALA A 230 14.86 11.66 -1.67
N ARG A 231 15.56 12.56 -0.94
CA ARG A 231 16.37 13.63 -1.55
C ARG A 231 17.54 13.06 -2.36
N ASP A 232 18.28 12.13 -1.77
CA ASP A 232 19.48 11.53 -2.37
C ASP A 232 19.14 10.74 -3.63
N HIS A 233 17.99 10.04 -3.60
CA HIS A 233 17.43 9.30 -4.73
C HIS A 233 16.69 10.17 -5.75
N LYS A 234 16.64 11.50 -5.55
CA LYS A 234 15.96 12.47 -6.43
C LYS A 234 14.52 12.05 -6.76
N LEU A 235 13.79 11.60 -5.74
CA LEU A 235 12.42 11.13 -5.87
C LEU A 235 11.54 12.14 -6.64
N PRO A 236 10.84 11.74 -7.71
CA PRO A 236 9.86 12.62 -8.35
C PRO A 236 8.73 12.97 -7.38
N TYR A 237 8.25 14.22 -7.44
CA TYR A 237 7.27 14.75 -6.48
C TYR A 237 7.76 14.76 -5.01
N LEU A 238 9.08 14.84 -4.80
CA LEU A 238 9.72 14.92 -3.48
C LEU A 238 9.00 15.84 -2.47
N PRO A 239 8.56 17.07 -2.80
CA PRO A 239 7.87 17.93 -1.82
C PRO A 239 6.61 17.29 -1.22
N PHE A 240 5.88 16.46 -1.97
CA PHE A 240 4.70 15.77 -1.45
C PHE A 240 5.10 14.68 -0.46
N TYR A 241 6.15 13.91 -0.74
CA TYR A 241 6.65 12.88 0.17
C TYR A 241 7.17 13.51 1.47
N GLU A 242 7.96 14.58 1.37
CA GLU A 242 8.49 15.31 2.51
C GLU A 242 7.41 15.90 3.40
N GLN A 243 6.45 16.61 2.80
CA GLN A 243 5.35 17.21 3.54
C GLN A 243 4.45 16.14 4.15
N THR A 244 4.21 15.02 3.46
CA THR A 244 3.44 13.91 4.03
C THR A 244 4.13 13.32 5.25
N LEU A 245 5.42 12.97 5.17
CA LEU A 245 6.13 12.38 6.30
C LEU A 245 6.40 13.35 7.47
N SER A 246 6.59 14.64 7.19
CA SER A 246 6.88 15.63 8.24
C SER A 246 5.65 16.18 8.96
N THR A 247 4.47 16.09 8.33
CA THR A 247 3.24 16.67 8.88
C THR A 247 2.16 15.64 9.19
N GLY A 248 2.25 14.43 8.64
CA GLY A 248 1.19 13.41 8.65
C GLY A 248 -0.05 13.80 7.83
N ALA A 249 0.04 14.82 6.96
CA ALA A 249 -1.03 15.24 6.06
C ALA A 249 -0.81 14.67 4.66
N TYR A 250 -1.87 14.12 4.05
CA TYR A 250 -1.80 13.60 2.69
C TYR A 250 -1.69 14.74 1.67
N GLN A 251 -0.68 14.69 0.79
CA GLN A 251 -0.35 15.79 -0.15
C GLN A 251 -0.64 15.48 -1.62
N TYR A 252 -1.17 14.29 -1.92
CA TYR A 252 -1.33 13.81 -3.30
C TYR A 252 -2.77 13.95 -3.80
N ASP A 253 -3.48 14.99 -3.39
CA ASP A 253 -4.81 15.25 -3.96
C ASP A 253 -4.70 15.66 -5.44
N PRO A 254 -5.72 15.40 -6.28
CA PRO A 254 -5.62 15.67 -7.72
C PRO A 254 -5.27 17.12 -8.09
N SER A 255 -5.70 18.11 -7.30
CA SER A 255 -5.45 19.53 -7.59
C SER A 255 -4.01 19.93 -7.30
N ALA A 256 -3.44 19.48 -6.19
CA ALA A 256 -2.02 19.66 -5.89
C ALA A 256 -1.14 18.99 -6.96
N VAL A 257 -1.48 17.76 -7.36
CA VAL A 257 -0.76 17.05 -8.43
C VAL A 257 -0.83 17.82 -9.75
N ALA A 258 -2.00 18.34 -10.12
CA ALA A 258 -2.15 19.15 -11.33
C ALA A 258 -1.28 20.41 -11.30
N ALA A 259 -1.28 21.14 -10.18
CA ALA A 259 -0.45 22.33 -10.00
C ALA A 259 1.05 22.01 -10.10
N TYR A 260 1.48 20.89 -9.50
CA TYR A 260 2.87 20.44 -9.59
C TYR A 260 3.25 20.05 -11.02
N ASN A 261 2.41 19.27 -11.70
CA ASN A 261 2.63 18.88 -13.10
C ASN A 261 2.81 20.11 -13.99
N ALA A 262 1.92 21.09 -13.88
CA ALA A 262 1.97 22.32 -14.67
C ALA A 262 3.24 23.13 -14.38
N LYS A 263 3.60 23.29 -13.09
CA LYS A 263 4.79 24.03 -12.66
C LYS A 263 6.09 23.46 -13.24
N TYR A 264 6.19 22.13 -13.33
CA TYR A 264 7.41 21.45 -13.80
C TYR A 264 7.27 20.83 -15.20
N GLN A 265 6.18 21.12 -15.91
CA GLN A 265 5.89 20.65 -17.27
C GLN A 265 5.96 19.11 -17.42
N LEU A 266 5.46 18.39 -16.40
CA LEU A 266 5.59 16.92 -16.33
C LEU A 266 4.77 16.18 -17.37
N ASP A 267 3.74 16.81 -17.97
CA ASP A 267 2.94 16.21 -19.03
C ASP A 267 3.81 15.83 -20.25
N ALA A 268 4.72 16.72 -20.65
CA ALA A 268 5.64 16.49 -21.76
C ALA A 268 6.64 15.36 -21.43
N GLN A 269 7.13 15.31 -20.20
CA GLN A 269 8.02 14.25 -19.73
C GLN A 269 7.31 12.88 -19.71
N ALA A 270 6.09 12.83 -19.18
CA ALA A 270 5.28 11.61 -19.16
C ALA A 270 4.94 11.12 -20.58
N ALA A 271 4.58 12.03 -21.49
CA ALA A 271 4.36 11.69 -22.89
C ALA A 271 5.62 11.11 -23.56
N ALA A 272 6.80 11.68 -23.27
CA ALA A 272 8.06 11.16 -23.79
C ALA A 272 8.40 9.76 -23.24
N ILE A 273 8.06 9.48 -21.98
CA ILE A 273 8.20 8.14 -21.38
C ILE A 273 7.32 7.13 -22.11
N LEU A 274 6.03 7.42 -22.29
CA LEU A 274 5.11 6.49 -22.95
C LEU A 274 5.52 6.18 -24.39
N ARG A 275 6.00 7.17 -25.14
CA ARG A 275 6.51 6.97 -26.51
C ARG A 275 7.72 6.03 -26.58
N LYS A 276 8.53 5.97 -25.53
CA LYS A 276 9.67 5.04 -25.44
C LYS A 276 9.25 3.63 -25.05
N ILE A 277 8.18 3.49 -24.27
CA ILE A 277 7.65 2.19 -23.84
C ILE A 277 6.91 1.49 -24.98
N GLY A 278 6.23 2.25 -25.85
CA GLY A 278 5.50 1.70 -27.00
C GLY A 278 6.36 1.37 -28.24
N GLN A 279 7.68 1.53 -28.16
CA GLN A 279 8.66 1.11 -29.18
C GLN A 279 9.27 -0.23 -28.78
#